data_AF-A0A1G3QCR2-F1
#
_entry.id   AF-A0A1G3QCR2-F1
#
_cell.length_a   1.000
_cell.length_b   1.000
_cell.length_c   1.000
_cell.angle_alpha   90.00
_cell.angle_beta   90.00
_cell.angle_gamma   90.00
#
_symmetry.space_group_name_H-M   'P 1'
#
loop_
_entity.id
_entity.type
_entity.pdbx_description
1 polymer ?
#
loop_
_entity_poly.entity_id
_entity_poly.type
_entity_poly.pdbx_seq_one_letter_code
_entity_poly.pdbx_strand_id
1 'polypeptide(L)'
;MKIKIPEIKNKERIIWVSILILLVLVNIKIPFIGESVSAREKKNDDKYFNLFAGVYEIIRTRYVDSEKAVPDKLFYGAINGMLKALDDPHTAFLDTKRYEDLKTETTGSFGGLGIYLGKRDEWLTVLYPIEGTPAWNVGVKPGDIISEIEKQSTRDMSIEEAVSILRGTPGTTVNITILRKTEDKPLNFKIKREKIEIHSTASDLIKDSSIGYIKIKTFSATTARDLEAEISKLKTKNISALIIDLRYNPGGLLDIVCDTVDFFLTEGKIVYTKGRDGQILYEKNATPDILVPLTVPMIVLVNNYSASASEIFAGAMQDSGRALLLGEKTFGKFSVQEICQIDPGEGTAFRFTTAKYYTPKGRSLHEEGLMPDIEVKEQTFSEYETGMLLKLRRGKYIENFVSRYPEADAGEKHLKTFIEELTANNIDVREDTLRLFIKNERNRNKMPDAYDLEDDLQLREAVHLLKAYSILKK
;
A
#
# COMPACT_ATOMS: atom_id res chain seq x y z
N MET A 1 43.82 -11.86 -77.85
CA MET A 1 43.22 -10.53 -77.57
C MET A 1 44.06 -9.85 -76.50
N LYS A 2 44.98 -8.96 -76.91
CA LYS A 2 45.95 -8.29 -76.01
C LYS A 2 45.23 -7.17 -75.27
N ILE A 3 45.03 -7.29 -73.97
CA ILE A 3 44.57 -6.19 -73.13
C ILE A 3 45.78 -5.26 -72.93
N LYS A 4 45.78 -4.11 -73.62
CA LYS A 4 46.69 -3.01 -73.32
C LYS A 4 46.28 -2.43 -71.97
N ILE A 5 47.10 -2.63 -70.95
CA ILE A 5 46.94 -1.93 -69.67
C ILE A 5 47.42 -0.49 -69.91
N PRO A 6 46.61 0.54 -69.62
CA PRO A 6 47.01 1.92 -69.83
C PRO A 6 48.16 2.29 -68.87
N GLU A 7 49.19 2.96 -69.39
CA GLU A 7 50.25 3.56 -68.57
C GLU A 7 49.68 4.75 -67.79
N ILE A 8 49.54 4.56 -66.47
CA ILE A 8 49.09 5.60 -65.55
C ILE A 8 50.17 6.67 -65.45
N LYS A 9 49.83 7.93 -65.73
CA LYS A 9 50.77 9.06 -65.66
C LYS A 9 51.17 9.33 -64.21
N ASN A 10 52.40 9.81 -63.96
CA ASN A 10 52.93 10.04 -62.61
C ASN A 10 52.03 10.88 -61.69
N LYS A 11 51.25 11.83 -62.23
CA LYS A 11 50.28 12.63 -61.45
C LYS A 11 49.06 11.83 -60.99
N GLU A 12 48.59 10.89 -61.80
CA GLU A 12 47.46 10.01 -61.45
C GLU A 12 47.89 8.95 -60.42
N ARG A 13 49.15 8.47 -60.49
CA ARG A 13 49.72 7.60 -59.43
C ARG A 13 49.74 8.28 -58.06
N ILE A 14 50.10 9.57 -58.01
CA ILE A 14 50.12 10.34 -56.75
C ILE A 14 48.70 10.48 -56.18
N ILE A 15 47.70 10.72 -57.04
CA ILE A 15 46.29 10.81 -56.61
C ILE A 15 45.80 9.45 -56.07
N TRP A 16 46.07 8.34 -56.76
CA TRP A 16 45.65 7.02 -56.31
C TRP A 16 46.37 6.54 -55.04
N VAL A 17 47.66 6.84 -54.89
CA VAL A 17 48.41 6.57 -53.66
C VAL A 17 47.89 7.44 -52.50
N SER A 18 47.52 8.69 -52.76
CA SER A 18 46.95 9.58 -51.73
C SER A 18 45.56 9.13 -51.29
N ILE A 19 44.71 8.66 -52.22
CA ILE A 19 43.39 8.08 -51.92
C ILE A 19 43.54 6.76 -51.14
N LEU A 20 44.52 5.92 -51.48
CA LEU A 20 44.80 4.68 -50.76
C LEU A 20 45.30 4.95 -49.33
N ILE A 21 46.18 5.94 -49.14
CA ILE A 21 46.64 6.38 -47.81
C ILE A 21 45.48 6.97 -47.00
N LEU A 22 44.61 7.76 -47.62
CA LEU A 22 43.42 8.31 -46.95
C LEU A 22 42.42 7.20 -46.55
N LEU A 23 42.22 6.18 -47.39
CA LEU A 23 41.36 5.04 -47.08
C LEU A 23 41.94 4.13 -45.99
N VAL A 24 43.27 3.99 -45.92
CA VAL A 24 43.96 3.29 -44.82
C VAL A 24 43.87 4.10 -43.53
N LEU A 25 44.00 5.42 -43.58
CA LEU A 25 43.87 6.30 -42.41
C LEU A 25 42.42 6.40 -41.88
N VAL A 26 41.40 6.28 -42.74
CA VAL A 26 39.98 6.26 -42.34
C VAL A 26 39.56 4.90 -41.74
N ASN A 27 40.30 3.83 -41.99
CA ASN A 27 40.05 2.49 -41.40
C ASN A 27 40.93 2.17 -40.18
N ILE A 28 41.90 3.00 -39.84
CA ILE A 28 42.56 2.94 -38.53
C ILE A 28 41.59 3.60 -37.55
N LYS A 29 40.81 2.78 -36.85
CA LYS A 29 40.21 3.18 -35.58
C LYS A 29 41.36 3.54 -34.65
N ILE A 30 41.75 4.81 -34.59
CA ILE A 30 42.47 5.32 -33.43
C ILE A 30 41.48 5.13 -32.27
N PRO A 31 41.80 4.33 -31.25
CA PRO A 31 40.93 4.25 -30.08
C PRO A 31 40.88 5.65 -29.50
N PHE A 32 39.74 6.32 -29.70
CA PHE A 32 39.41 7.50 -28.93
C PHE A 32 39.52 7.06 -27.47
N ILE A 33 40.36 7.78 -26.70
CA ILE A 33 40.68 7.48 -25.31
C ILE A 33 39.40 7.66 -24.49
N GLY A 34 38.59 6.61 -24.46
CA GLY A 34 37.34 6.44 -23.74
C GLY A 34 37.10 4.97 -23.36
N GLU A 35 37.96 4.04 -23.77
CA GLU A 35 37.94 2.63 -23.34
C GLU A 35 38.51 2.41 -21.93
N SER A 36 39.16 3.41 -21.32
CA SER A 36 39.82 3.27 -20.02
C SER A 36 38.89 3.43 -18.81
N VAL A 37 37.64 3.85 -18.99
CA VAL A 37 36.65 3.95 -17.89
C VAL A 37 35.81 2.67 -17.84
N SER A 38 35.18 2.27 -18.96
CA SER A 38 34.37 1.05 -19.06
C SER A 38 35.17 -0.24 -18.80
N ALA A 39 36.38 -0.40 -19.37
CA ALA A 39 37.20 -1.59 -19.12
C ALA A 39 37.82 -1.62 -17.71
N ARG A 40 38.02 -0.44 -17.08
CA ARG A 40 38.58 -0.32 -15.72
C ARG A 40 37.51 -0.51 -14.65
N GLU A 41 36.28 -0.07 -14.89
CA GLU A 41 35.09 -0.40 -14.09
C GLU A 41 34.82 -1.90 -14.15
N LYS A 42 34.78 -2.50 -15.34
CA LYS A 42 34.56 -3.95 -15.51
C LYS A 42 35.64 -4.80 -14.82
N LYS A 43 36.92 -4.40 -14.91
CA LYS A 43 38.05 -5.05 -14.22
C LYS A 43 38.00 -4.87 -12.70
N ASN A 44 37.41 -3.78 -12.21
CA ASN A 44 37.18 -3.58 -10.78
C ASN A 44 36.01 -4.43 -10.27
N ASP A 45 34.95 -4.58 -11.07
CA ASP A 45 33.80 -5.43 -10.71
C ASP A 45 34.23 -6.89 -10.59
N ASP A 46 35.01 -7.41 -11.54
CA ASP A 46 35.57 -8.76 -11.49
C ASP A 46 36.37 -9.01 -10.20
N LYS A 47 37.14 -8.00 -9.74
CA LYS A 47 37.87 -8.09 -8.46
C LYS A 47 36.91 -8.26 -7.29
N TYR A 48 35.80 -7.53 -7.24
CA TYR A 48 34.83 -7.61 -6.16
C TYR A 48 34.00 -8.90 -6.21
N PHE A 49 33.63 -9.38 -7.40
CA PHE A 49 32.99 -10.68 -7.56
C PHE A 49 33.90 -11.83 -7.10
N ASN A 50 35.19 -11.79 -7.46
CA ASN A 50 36.16 -12.78 -7.01
C ASN A 50 36.38 -12.73 -5.48
N LEU A 51 36.42 -11.53 -4.89
CA LEU A 51 36.49 -11.35 -3.44
C LEU A 51 35.26 -11.96 -2.76
N PHE A 52 34.06 -11.64 -3.25
CA PHE A 52 32.80 -12.20 -2.75
C PHE A 52 32.79 -13.73 -2.84
N ALA A 53 33.12 -14.29 -4.00
CA ALA A 53 33.16 -15.72 -4.22
C ALA A 53 34.17 -16.41 -3.29
N GLY A 54 35.35 -15.82 -3.10
CA GLY A 54 36.36 -16.34 -2.18
C GLY A 54 35.91 -16.36 -0.72
N VAL A 55 35.26 -15.29 -0.24
CA VAL A 55 34.70 -15.24 1.12
C VAL A 55 33.57 -16.24 1.28
N TYR A 56 32.66 -16.31 0.31
CA TYR A 56 31.55 -17.27 0.30
C TYR A 56 32.06 -18.72 0.38
N GLU A 57 33.07 -19.08 -0.41
CA GLU A 57 33.64 -20.43 -0.42
C GLU A 57 34.33 -20.77 0.90
N ILE A 58 35.06 -19.83 1.51
CA ILE A 58 35.66 -20.00 2.83
C ILE A 58 34.57 -20.26 3.89
N ILE A 59 33.46 -19.52 3.86
CA ILE A 59 32.33 -19.75 4.77
C ILE A 59 31.74 -21.14 4.55
N ARG A 60 31.45 -21.51 3.30
CA ARG A 60 30.82 -22.80 2.95
C ARG A 60 31.68 -24.02 3.32
N THR A 61 33.00 -23.88 3.28
CA THR A 61 33.91 -25.01 3.50
C THR A 61 34.58 -25.05 4.87
N ARG A 62 34.71 -23.90 5.55
CA ARG A 62 35.49 -23.79 6.80
C ARG A 62 34.72 -23.25 8.01
N TYR A 63 33.49 -22.78 7.84
CA TYR A 63 32.71 -22.32 8.99
C TYR A 63 32.33 -23.49 9.90
N VAL A 64 32.58 -23.34 11.21
CA VAL A 64 32.47 -24.41 12.21
C VAL A 64 31.05 -24.98 12.33
N ASP A 65 30.04 -24.12 12.18
CA ASP A 65 28.62 -24.46 12.26
C ASP A 65 28.03 -24.61 10.85
N SER A 66 28.43 -25.67 10.14
CA SER A 66 28.08 -25.90 8.72
C SER A 66 26.57 -25.81 8.41
N GLU A 67 25.71 -26.15 9.39
CA GLU A 67 24.26 -26.08 9.30
C GLU A 67 23.71 -24.64 9.23
N LYS A 68 24.49 -23.65 9.69
CA LYS A 68 24.14 -22.23 9.57
C LYS A 68 24.58 -21.63 8.24
N ALA A 69 25.57 -22.21 7.57
CA ALA A 69 26.12 -21.74 6.30
C ALA A 69 25.23 -22.10 5.09
N VAL A 70 23.91 -21.90 5.20
CA VAL A 70 22.92 -22.23 4.16
C VAL A 70 23.04 -21.25 2.98
N PRO A 71 23.20 -21.71 1.71
CA PRO A 71 23.41 -20.85 0.55
C PRO A 71 22.43 -19.67 0.44
N ASP A 72 21.13 -19.94 0.45
CA ASP A 72 20.09 -18.92 0.26
C ASP A 72 20.16 -17.83 1.34
N LYS A 73 20.41 -18.23 2.61
CA LYS A 73 20.57 -17.28 3.71
C LYS A 73 21.78 -16.37 3.51
N LEU A 74 22.89 -16.92 3.02
CA LEU A 74 24.12 -16.15 2.76
C LEU A 74 23.93 -15.19 1.57
N PHE A 75 23.33 -15.66 0.47
CA PHE A 75 23.06 -14.82 -0.71
C PHE A 75 22.06 -13.70 -0.40
N TYR A 76 20.94 -13.99 0.26
CA TYR A 76 19.99 -12.95 0.67
C TYR A 76 20.59 -12.00 1.70
N GLY A 77 21.44 -12.49 2.61
CA GLY A 77 22.22 -11.65 3.52
C GLY A 77 23.13 -10.66 2.78
N ALA A 78 23.85 -11.14 1.77
CA ALA A 78 24.72 -10.32 0.93
C ALA A 78 23.94 -9.28 0.10
N ILE A 79 22.85 -9.70 -0.55
CA ILE A 79 21.96 -8.80 -1.29
C ILE A 79 21.44 -7.69 -0.37
N ASN A 80 20.90 -8.06 0.80
CA ASN A 80 20.42 -7.07 1.76
C ASN A 80 21.52 -6.12 2.25
N GLY A 81 22.77 -6.60 2.38
CA GLY A 81 23.93 -5.77 2.68
C GLY A 81 24.21 -4.73 1.59
N MET A 82 24.15 -5.14 0.31
CA MET A 82 24.28 -4.21 -0.83
C MET A 82 23.17 -3.17 -0.85
N LEU A 83 21.91 -3.59 -0.61
CA LEU A 83 20.77 -2.67 -0.62
C LEU A 83 20.83 -1.65 0.52
N LYS A 84 21.26 -2.07 1.72
CA LYS A 84 21.51 -1.15 2.84
C LYS A 84 22.54 -0.07 2.51
N ALA A 85 23.52 -0.38 1.66
CA ALA A 85 24.54 0.60 1.26
C ALA A 85 23.98 1.71 0.36
N LEU A 86 22.76 1.57 -0.19
CA LEU A 86 22.10 2.61 -0.97
C LEU A 86 21.46 3.71 -0.10
N ASP A 87 21.28 3.45 1.20
CA ASP A 87 20.54 4.33 2.14
C ASP A 87 19.14 4.72 1.62
N ASP A 88 18.54 3.87 0.79
CA ASP A 88 17.18 4.02 0.29
C ASP A 88 16.26 3.00 0.98
N PRO A 89 15.41 3.42 1.94
CA PRO A 89 14.52 2.52 2.67
C PRO A 89 13.44 1.88 1.79
N HIS A 90 13.28 2.34 0.55
CA HIS A 90 12.26 1.84 -0.36
C HIS A 90 12.80 0.76 -1.30
N THR A 91 14.11 0.72 -1.56
CA THR A 91 14.74 -0.31 -2.38
C THR A 91 14.93 -1.60 -1.59
N ALA A 92 14.38 -2.72 -2.09
CA ALA A 92 14.35 -3.98 -1.36
C ALA A 92 14.35 -5.20 -2.30
N PHE A 93 15.01 -6.27 -1.86
CA PHE A 93 14.80 -7.60 -2.40
C PHE A 93 13.56 -8.22 -1.74
N LEU A 94 12.67 -8.72 -2.59
CA LEU A 94 11.41 -9.34 -2.21
C LEU A 94 11.58 -10.85 -2.38
N ASP A 95 11.59 -11.55 -1.25
CA ASP A 95 11.38 -12.99 -1.24
C ASP A 95 9.97 -13.34 -1.76
N THR A 96 9.72 -14.63 -1.95
CA THR A 96 8.45 -15.14 -2.49
C THR A 96 7.23 -14.63 -1.72
N LYS A 97 7.31 -14.59 -0.39
CA LYS A 97 6.20 -14.12 0.44
C LYS A 97 5.94 -12.63 0.23
N ARG A 98 6.98 -11.80 0.34
CA ARG A 98 6.88 -10.34 0.15
C ARG A 98 6.42 -9.98 -1.25
N TYR A 99 6.85 -10.74 -2.26
CA TYR A 99 6.41 -10.52 -3.63
C TYR A 99 4.93 -10.86 -3.83
N GLU A 100 4.44 -11.96 -3.25
CA GLU A 100 3.01 -12.30 -3.27
C GLU A 100 2.15 -11.30 -2.49
N ASP A 101 2.64 -10.78 -1.36
CA ASP A 101 1.96 -9.73 -0.61
C ASP A 101 1.84 -8.44 -1.45
N LEU A 102 2.92 -8.04 -2.13
CA LEU A 102 2.92 -6.89 -3.05
C LEU A 102 1.97 -7.09 -4.24
N LYS A 103 1.91 -8.30 -4.81
CA LYS A 103 0.92 -8.64 -5.86
C LYS A 103 -0.51 -8.52 -5.34
N THR A 104 -0.76 -8.99 -4.12
CA THR A 104 -2.10 -8.89 -3.51
C THR A 104 -2.51 -7.44 -3.34
N GLU A 105 -1.62 -6.59 -2.83
CA GLU A 105 -1.84 -5.15 -2.65
C GLU A 105 -2.12 -4.46 -3.99
N THR A 106 -1.28 -4.70 -5.00
CA THR A 106 -1.37 -4.04 -6.31
C THR A 106 -2.54 -4.53 -7.16
N THR A 107 -2.85 -5.83 -7.15
CA THR A 107 -3.99 -6.37 -7.90
C THR A 107 -5.33 -6.17 -7.20
N GLY A 108 -5.31 -5.89 -5.89
CA GLY A 108 -6.52 -5.82 -5.08
C GLY A 108 -7.23 -7.16 -4.95
N SER A 109 -6.52 -8.27 -5.13
CA SER A 109 -7.13 -9.60 -5.07
C SER A 109 -6.15 -10.68 -4.62
N PHE A 110 -6.67 -11.75 -4.03
CA PHE A 110 -5.87 -12.92 -3.64
C PHE A 110 -6.69 -14.20 -3.74
N GLY A 111 -6.01 -15.35 -3.84
CA GLY A 111 -6.68 -16.65 -3.74
C GLY A 111 -6.91 -17.05 -2.28
N GLY A 112 -8.15 -17.32 -1.89
CA GLY A 112 -8.48 -17.65 -0.50
C GLY A 112 -9.95 -17.92 -0.25
N LEU A 113 -10.38 -17.73 1.00
CA LEU A 113 -11.72 -18.09 1.47
C LEU A 113 -12.66 -16.89 1.69
N GLY A 114 -12.11 -15.67 1.78
CA GLY A 114 -12.87 -14.45 2.07
C GLY A 114 -13.27 -14.32 3.55
N ILE A 115 -12.29 -14.36 4.47
CA ILE A 115 -12.53 -14.28 5.91
C ILE A 115 -11.64 -13.18 6.52
N TYR A 116 -12.23 -12.32 7.35
CA TYR A 116 -11.49 -11.49 8.30
C TYR A 116 -11.24 -12.27 9.59
N LEU A 117 -9.96 -12.44 9.93
CA LEU A 117 -9.53 -13.19 11.11
C LEU A 117 -9.02 -12.26 12.20
N GLY A 118 -9.23 -12.68 13.44
CA GLY A 118 -8.62 -12.11 14.63
C GLY A 118 -8.22 -13.21 15.60
N LYS A 119 -7.66 -12.82 16.74
CA LYS A 119 -7.34 -13.74 17.85
C LYS A 119 -8.18 -13.37 19.07
N ARG A 120 -8.84 -14.35 19.69
CA ARG A 120 -9.57 -14.21 20.95
C ARG A 120 -9.22 -15.36 21.88
N ASP A 121 -8.80 -15.05 23.10
CA ASP A 121 -8.40 -16.05 24.10
C ASP A 121 -7.39 -17.07 23.54
N GLU A 122 -6.41 -16.58 22.76
CA GLU A 122 -5.43 -17.38 22.01
C GLU A 122 -5.98 -18.24 20.87
N TRP A 123 -7.26 -18.14 20.53
CA TRP A 123 -7.84 -18.86 19.40
C TRP A 123 -8.04 -17.96 18.18
N LEU A 124 -7.74 -18.51 17.00
CA LEU A 124 -8.14 -17.90 15.75
C LEU A 124 -9.66 -17.84 15.67
N THR A 125 -10.19 -16.63 15.52
CA THR A 125 -11.62 -16.34 15.53
C THR A 125 -11.99 -15.58 14.26
N VAL A 126 -13.11 -15.98 13.66
CA VAL A 126 -13.71 -15.27 12.54
C VAL A 126 -14.33 -13.97 13.04
N LEU A 127 -13.79 -12.83 12.60
CA LEU A 127 -14.41 -11.54 12.86
C LEU A 127 -15.65 -11.38 11.98
N TYR A 128 -15.48 -11.58 10.67
CA TYR A 128 -16.58 -11.56 9.70
C TYR A 128 -16.19 -12.29 8.40
N PRO A 129 -17.05 -13.14 7.82
CA PRO A 129 -16.88 -13.70 6.48
C PRO A 129 -17.41 -12.72 5.42
N ILE A 130 -16.66 -12.51 4.34
CA ILE A 130 -17.06 -11.59 3.26
C ILE A 130 -18.26 -12.18 2.52
N GLU A 131 -19.33 -11.41 2.37
CA GLU A 131 -20.55 -11.86 1.69
C GLU A 131 -20.28 -12.35 0.26
N GLY A 132 -20.92 -13.45 -0.12
CA GLY A 132 -20.76 -14.06 -1.44
C GLY A 132 -19.46 -14.85 -1.67
N THR A 133 -18.51 -14.81 -0.74
CA THR A 133 -17.24 -15.56 -0.85
C THR A 133 -17.36 -17.02 -0.37
N PRO A 134 -16.39 -17.90 -0.65
CA PRO A 134 -16.47 -19.31 -0.30
C PRO A 134 -16.81 -19.58 1.17
N ALA A 135 -16.19 -18.85 2.11
CA ALA A 135 -16.45 -19.02 3.54
C ALA A 135 -17.88 -18.64 3.92
N TRP A 136 -18.40 -17.55 3.35
CA TRP A 136 -19.80 -17.14 3.53
C TRP A 136 -20.76 -18.21 3.01
N ASN A 137 -20.51 -18.71 1.79
CA ASN A 137 -21.38 -19.66 1.11
C ASN A 137 -21.47 -21.02 1.82
N VAL A 138 -20.40 -21.46 2.49
CA VAL A 138 -20.44 -22.68 3.32
C VAL A 138 -21.00 -22.47 4.73
N GLY A 139 -21.36 -21.23 5.08
CA GLY A 139 -22.02 -20.91 6.35
C GLY A 139 -21.08 -20.68 7.52
N VAL A 140 -19.83 -20.23 7.28
CA VAL A 140 -18.98 -19.64 8.33
C VAL A 140 -19.69 -18.39 8.88
N LYS A 141 -19.59 -18.15 10.19
CA LYS A 141 -20.28 -17.05 10.87
C LYS A 141 -19.32 -16.20 11.73
N PRO A 142 -19.65 -14.92 11.98
CA PRO A 142 -18.93 -14.10 12.96
C PRO A 142 -18.88 -14.78 14.33
N GLY A 143 -17.71 -14.75 14.97
CA GLY A 143 -17.45 -15.35 16.28
C GLY A 143 -17.14 -16.85 16.25
N ASP A 144 -17.15 -17.50 15.08
CA ASP A 144 -16.68 -18.88 14.94
C ASP A 144 -15.19 -19.00 15.31
N ILE A 145 -14.84 -20.00 16.10
CA ILE A 145 -13.44 -20.32 16.41
C ILE A 145 -12.94 -21.33 15.39
N ILE A 146 -11.90 -20.99 14.63
CA ILE A 146 -11.20 -21.95 13.76
C ILE A 146 -10.24 -22.71 14.66
N SER A 147 -10.59 -23.93 15.03
CA SER A 147 -9.81 -24.79 15.94
C SER A 147 -8.71 -25.59 15.24
N GLU A 148 -8.91 -25.93 13.97
CA GLU A 148 -7.93 -26.63 13.14
C GLU A 148 -7.95 -26.13 11.69
N ILE A 149 -6.78 -26.15 11.06
CA ILE A 149 -6.60 -25.94 9.62
C ILE A 149 -5.76 -27.12 9.11
N GLU A 150 -6.25 -27.88 8.13
CA GLU A 150 -5.62 -29.13 7.66
C GLU A 150 -5.23 -30.09 8.79
N LYS A 151 -6.12 -30.25 9.78
CA LYS A 151 -5.93 -31.07 11.00
C LYS A 151 -4.81 -30.58 11.94
N GLN A 152 -4.22 -29.43 11.69
CA GLN A 152 -3.28 -28.79 12.60
C GLN A 152 -4.02 -27.84 13.52
N SER A 153 -3.78 -27.94 14.83
CA SER A 153 -4.38 -27.04 15.80
C SER A 153 -3.94 -25.59 15.57
N THR A 154 -4.88 -24.67 15.73
CA THR A 154 -4.65 -23.23 15.54
C THR A 154 -4.33 -22.46 16.82
N ARG A 155 -4.33 -23.13 17.99
CA ARG A 155 -4.18 -22.47 19.29
C ARG A 155 -2.88 -21.66 19.42
N ASP A 156 -1.78 -22.24 18.97
CA ASP A 156 -0.46 -21.59 19.01
C ASP A 156 -0.08 -20.97 17.66
N MET A 157 -0.98 -21.06 16.67
CA MET A 157 -0.76 -20.53 15.33
C MET A 157 -0.93 -19.01 15.33
N SER A 158 0.02 -18.32 14.72
CA SER A 158 -0.11 -16.88 14.43
C SER A 158 -1.16 -16.62 13.35
N ILE A 159 -1.67 -15.39 13.29
CA ILE A 159 -2.59 -15.00 12.22
C ILE A 159 -1.89 -15.09 10.87
N GLU A 160 -0.61 -14.72 10.80
CA GLU A 160 0.20 -14.74 9.59
C GLU A 160 0.40 -16.17 9.07
N GLU A 161 0.68 -17.13 9.95
CA GLU A 161 0.76 -18.55 9.58
C GLU A 161 -0.58 -19.06 9.08
N ALA A 162 -1.68 -18.76 9.79
CA ALA A 162 -3.02 -19.15 9.37
C ALA A 162 -3.38 -18.59 7.99
N VAL A 163 -3.11 -17.30 7.75
CA VAL A 163 -3.33 -16.66 6.46
C VAL A 163 -2.51 -17.34 5.37
N SER A 164 -1.26 -17.72 5.63
CA SER A 164 -0.41 -18.40 4.64
C SER A 164 -0.95 -19.77 4.23
N ILE A 165 -1.64 -20.48 5.13
CA ILE A 165 -2.25 -21.79 4.85
C ILE A 165 -3.64 -21.62 4.21
N LEU A 166 -4.43 -20.65 4.66
CA LEU A 166 -5.79 -20.43 4.15
C LEU A 166 -5.79 -19.80 2.76
N ARG A 167 -4.78 -18.98 2.44
CA ARG A 167 -4.52 -18.51 1.08
C ARG A 167 -3.96 -19.64 0.22
N GLY A 168 -4.04 -19.47 -1.09
CA GLY A 168 -3.50 -20.44 -2.04
C GLY A 168 -4.17 -20.32 -3.41
N THR A 169 -3.69 -21.11 -4.36
CA THR A 169 -4.14 -21.05 -5.74
C THR A 169 -5.66 -21.27 -5.83
N PRO A 170 -6.42 -20.38 -6.49
CA PRO A 170 -7.83 -20.58 -6.76
C PRO A 170 -8.09 -21.95 -7.41
N GLY A 171 -9.16 -22.62 -6.99
CA GLY A 171 -9.48 -23.98 -7.43
C GLY A 171 -9.01 -25.09 -6.50
N THR A 172 -7.98 -24.86 -5.69
CA THR A 172 -7.55 -25.80 -4.65
C THR A 172 -8.50 -25.76 -3.45
N THR A 173 -8.46 -26.78 -2.58
CA THR A 173 -9.30 -26.82 -1.38
C THR A 173 -8.48 -26.71 -0.10
N VAL A 174 -9.12 -26.24 0.97
CA VAL A 174 -8.59 -26.28 2.33
C VAL A 174 -9.65 -26.81 3.30
N ASN A 175 -9.22 -27.57 4.29
CA ASN A 175 -10.09 -28.06 5.36
C ASN A 175 -9.93 -27.19 6.62
N ILE A 176 -11.05 -26.74 7.19
CA ILE A 176 -11.08 -26.05 8.48
C ILE A 176 -12.09 -26.71 9.42
N THR A 177 -11.73 -26.77 10.70
CA THR A 177 -12.60 -27.27 11.79
C THR A 177 -13.02 -26.09 12.65
N ILE A 178 -14.34 -25.84 12.73
CA ILE A 178 -14.93 -24.72 13.46
C ILE A 178 -15.59 -25.19 14.75
N LEU A 179 -15.35 -24.46 15.84
CA LEU A 179 -16.12 -24.53 17.08
C LEU A 179 -17.06 -23.32 17.13
N ARG A 180 -18.36 -23.61 17.18
CA ARG A 180 -19.42 -22.60 17.22
C ARG A 180 -20.18 -22.74 18.53
N LYS A 181 -20.38 -21.63 19.26
CA LYS A 181 -21.04 -21.64 20.58
C LYS A 181 -22.44 -22.26 20.58
N THR A 182 -23.14 -22.22 19.45
CA THR A 182 -24.51 -22.75 19.31
C THR A 182 -24.55 -24.24 18.93
N GLU A 183 -23.40 -24.89 18.74
CA GLU A 183 -23.30 -26.27 18.27
C GLU A 183 -22.48 -27.11 19.25
N ASP A 184 -22.98 -28.29 19.62
CA ASP A 184 -22.29 -29.18 20.56
C ASP A 184 -21.13 -29.96 19.93
N LYS A 185 -21.06 -29.99 18.59
CA LYS A 185 -20.04 -30.73 17.83
C LYS A 185 -19.24 -29.80 16.93
N PRO A 186 -17.93 -30.06 16.73
CA PRO A 186 -17.14 -29.35 15.75
C PRO A 186 -17.72 -29.48 14.34
N LEU A 187 -17.73 -28.37 13.59
CA LEU A 187 -18.16 -28.30 12.20
C LEU A 187 -16.94 -28.41 11.28
N ASN A 188 -16.96 -29.35 10.33
CA ASN A 188 -15.88 -29.52 9.37
C ASN A 188 -16.28 -28.94 8.01
N PHE A 189 -15.48 -28.01 7.50
CA PHE A 189 -15.68 -27.41 6.18
C PHE A 189 -14.52 -27.73 5.26
N LYS A 190 -14.83 -28.29 4.10
CA LYS A 190 -13.90 -28.37 2.96
C LYS A 190 -14.26 -27.26 1.99
N ILE A 191 -13.43 -26.22 1.96
CA ILE A 191 -13.72 -24.98 1.23
C ILE A 191 -12.80 -24.89 0.02
N LYS A 192 -13.37 -24.64 -1.16
CA LYS A 192 -12.61 -24.37 -2.38
C LYS A 192 -12.16 -22.91 -2.36
N ARG A 193 -10.86 -22.67 -2.56
CA ARG A 193 -10.29 -21.34 -2.68
C ARG A 193 -10.78 -20.70 -3.98
N GLU A 194 -11.15 -19.44 -3.91
CA GLU A 194 -11.53 -18.63 -5.06
C GLU A 194 -10.72 -17.34 -5.08
N LYS A 195 -10.77 -16.63 -6.21
CA LYS A 195 -10.19 -15.29 -6.29
C LYS A 195 -11.10 -14.35 -5.49
N ILE A 196 -10.56 -13.81 -4.39
CA ILE A 196 -11.24 -12.86 -3.52
C ILE A 196 -10.81 -11.46 -3.94
N GLU A 197 -11.77 -10.61 -4.29
CA GLU A 197 -11.53 -9.19 -4.53
C GLU A 197 -11.59 -8.41 -3.23
N ILE A 198 -10.63 -7.51 -3.03
CA ILE A 198 -10.59 -6.57 -1.91
C ILE A 198 -11.08 -5.23 -2.45
N HIS A 199 -12.28 -4.83 -2.03
CA HIS A 199 -12.78 -3.50 -2.35
C HIS A 199 -11.88 -2.43 -1.73
N SER A 200 -11.29 -1.63 -2.60
CA SER A 200 -10.33 -0.58 -2.25
C SER A 200 -11.02 0.70 -1.78
N THR A 201 -12.33 0.82 -1.98
CA THR A 201 -13.15 1.97 -1.59
C THR A 201 -14.27 1.58 -0.64
N ALA A 202 -14.80 2.57 0.08
CA ALA A 202 -16.06 2.48 0.80
C ALA A 202 -16.73 3.86 0.75
N SER A 203 -18.05 3.91 0.53
CA SER A 203 -18.77 5.18 0.54
C SER A 203 -20.06 5.13 1.33
N ASP A 204 -20.43 6.28 1.87
CA ASP A 204 -21.77 6.53 2.37
C ASP A 204 -22.10 8.04 2.36
N LEU A 205 -23.35 8.38 2.67
CA LEU A 205 -23.79 9.74 2.89
C LEU A 205 -23.51 10.12 4.34
N ILE A 206 -22.92 11.30 4.56
CA ILE A 206 -22.75 11.84 5.91
C ILE A 206 -24.13 12.05 6.54
N LYS A 207 -24.34 11.47 7.72
CA LYS A 207 -25.60 11.47 8.46
C LYS A 207 -26.20 12.87 8.58
N ASP A 208 -27.50 12.96 8.36
CA ASP A 208 -28.29 14.21 8.41
C ASP A 208 -27.70 15.33 7.52
N SER A 209 -27.16 14.96 6.36
CA SER A 209 -26.61 15.89 5.38
C SER A 209 -26.73 15.36 3.94
N SER A 210 -26.39 16.20 2.96
CA SER A 210 -26.23 15.81 1.56
C SER A 210 -24.75 15.73 1.15
N ILE A 211 -23.84 15.52 2.09
CA ILE A 211 -22.40 15.41 1.81
C ILE A 211 -22.08 13.94 1.54
N GLY A 212 -21.53 13.65 0.37
CA GLY A 212 -20.98 12.34 0.05
C GLY A 212 -19.63 12.14 0.73
N TYR A 213 -19.36 10.92 1.18
CA TYR A 213 -18.06 10.55 1.72
C TYR A 213 -17.57 9.29 1.01
N ILE A 214 -16.32 9.30 0.55
CA ILE A 214 -15.65 8.12 -0.02
C ILE A 214 -14.29 7.97 0.64
N LYS A 215 -14.03 6.80 1.22
CA LYS A 215 -12.71 6.40 1.69
C LYS A 215 -12.02 5.56 0.64
N ILE A 216 -10.79 5.92 0.28
CA ILE A 216 -9.92 5.11 -0.59
C ILE A 216 -8.81 4.53 0.29
N LYS A 217 -8.78 3.21 0.42
CA LYS A 217 -7.84 2.49 1.32
C LYS A 217 -6.48 2.28 0.68
N THR A 218 -6.45 2.06 -0.63
CA THR A 218 -5.27 1.84 -1.47
C THR A 218 -5.61 2.12 -2.93
N PHE A 219 -4.60 2.32 -3.78
CA PHE A 219 -4.74 2.42 -5.24
C PHE A 219 -4.32 1.10 -5.90
N SER A 220 -5.21 0.11 -5.87
CA SER A 220 -5.03 -1.18 -6.54
C SER A 220 -5.63 -1.18 -7.94
N ALA A 221 -5.39 -2.23 -8.72
CA ALA A 221 -5.90 -2.37 -10.09
C ALA A 221 -7.44 -2.24 -10.20
N THR A 222 -8.19 -2.41 -9.11
CA THR A 222 -9.66 -2.28 -9.09
C THR A 222 -10.16 -0.89 -8.71
N THR A 223 -9.29 -0.01 -8.17
CA THR A 223 -9.71 1.22 -7.50
C THR A 223 -10.42 2.21 -8.39
N ALA A 224 -9.98 2.40 -9.65
CA ALA A 224 -10.66 3.32 -10.56
C ALA A 224 -12.13 2.91 -10.78
N ARG A 225 -12.37 1.62 -11.08
CA ARG A 225 -13.71 1.04 -11.22
C ARG A 225 -14.51 1.12 -9.92
N ASP A 226 -13.91 0.76 -8.79
CA ASP A 226 -14.58 0.79 -7.49
C ASP A 226 -15.00 2.24 -7.13
N LEU A 227 -14.13 3.22 -7.39
CA LEU A 227 -14.40 4.64 -7.17
C LEU A 227 -15.51 5.18 -8.08
N GLU A 228 -15.49 4.83 -9.36
CA GLU A 228 -16.54 5.20 -10.31
C GLU A 228 -17.92 4.68 -9.85
N ALA A 229 -17.98 3.43 -9.37
CA ALA A 229 -19.19 2.84 -8.83
C ALA A 229 -19.70 3.58 -7.58
N GLU A 230 -18.80 3.91 -6.64
CA GLU A 230 -19.16 4.66 -5.43
C GLU A 230 -19.61 6.10 -5.75
N ILE A 231 -18.95 6.79 -6.69
CA ILE A 231 -19.38 8.11 -7.18
C ILE A 231 -20.77 8.01 -7.80
N SER A 232 -21.01 7.01 -8.65
CA SER A 232 -22.29 6.79 -9.30
C SER A 232 -23.41 6.53 -8.30
N LYS A 233 -23.15 5.72 -7.27
CA LYS A 233 -24.08 5.49 -6.15
C LYS A 233 -24.40 6.80 -5.43
N LEU A 234 -23.41 7.61 -5.09
CA LEU A 234 -23.61 8.89 -4.40
C LEU A 234 -24.33 9.94 -5.27
N LYS A 235 -24.10 9.95 -6.59
CA LYS A 235 -24.83 10.83 -7.52
C LYS A 235 -26.34 10.63 -7.44
N THR A 236 -26.81 9.38 -7.32
CA THR A 236 -28.25 9.09 -7.18
C THR A 236 -28.86 9.71 -5.91
N LYS A 237 -28.04 10.03 -4.91
CA LYS A 237 -28.44 10.69 -3.66
C LYS A 237 -28.38 12.23 -3.73
N ASN A 238 -28.10 12.83 -4.89
CA ASN A 238 -28.02 14.29 -5.10
C ASN A 238 -27.09 15.00 -4.09
N ILE A 239 -25.83 14.54 -4.00
CA ILE A 239 -24.87 15.13 -3.09
C ILE A 239 -24.60 16.62 -3.40
N SER A 240 -24.46 17.43 -2.36
CA SER A 240 -24.14 18.87 -2.45
C SER A 240 -22.65 19.17 -2.27
N ALA A 241 -21.89 18.22 -1.72
CA ALA A 241 -20.44 18.28 -1.53
C ALA A 241 -19.88 16.86 -1.43
N LEU A 242 -18.56 16.72 -1.55
CA LEU A 242 -17.88 15.42 -1.49
C LEU A 242 -16.61 15.49 -0.64
N ILE A 243 -16.44 14.51 0.24
CA ILE A 243 -15.21 14.28 1.00
C ILE A 243 -14.53 13.01 0.47
N ILE A 244 -13.25 13.11 0.12
CA ILE A 244 -12.39 11.96 -0.19
C ILE A 244 -11.43 11.74 0.98
N ASP A 245 -11.49 10.57 1.62
CA ASP A 245 -10.59 10.22 2.72
C ASP A 245 -9.42 9.35 2.22
N LEU A 246 -8.21 9.91 2.29
CA LEU A 246 -6.93 9.25 1.98
C LEU A 246 -6.08 8.99 3.22
N ARG A 247 -6.60 9.22 4.43
CA ARG A 247 -5.87 8.93 5.67
C ARG A 247 -5.60 7.44 5.76
N TYR A 248 -4.39 7.11 6.20
CA TYR A 248 -3.91 5.73 6.29
C TYR A 248 -3.83 4.97 4.95
N ASN A 249 -3.88 5.68 3.82
CA ASN A 249 -3.68 5.08 2.50
C ASN A 249 -2.19 5.20 2.08
N PRO A 250 -1.44 4.08 2.03
CA PRO A 250 -0.01 4.08 1.72
C PRO A 250 0.30 4.32 0.24
N GLY A 251 -0.73 4.49 -0.60
CA GLY A 251 -0.64 4.69 -2.02
C GLY A 251 -1.02 3.45 -2.81
N GLY A 252 -0.27 3.17 -3.87
CA GLY A 252 -0.52 2.08 -4.80
C GLY A 252 -0.01 2.40 -6.20
N LEU A 253 -0.71 1.91 -7.22
CA LEU A 253 -0.32 2.00 -8.63
C LEU A 253 -0.46 3.43 -9.17
N LEU A 254 0.58 3.90 -9.86
CA LEU A 254 0.65 5.23 -10.48
C LEU A 254 -0.48 5.47 -11.47
N ASP A 255 -0.67 4.56 -12.41
CA ASP A 255 -1.68 4.74 -13.46
C ASP A 255 -3.09 4.77 -12.88
N ILE A 256 -3.34 3.95 -11.85
CA ILE A 256 -4.63 3.93 -11.17
C ILE A 256 -4.91 5.26 -10.48
N VAL A 257 -3.94 5.84 -9.78
CA VAL A 257 -4.19 7.15 -9.17
C VAL A 257 -4.40 8.23 -10.21
N CYS A 258 -3.63 8.22 -11.30
CA CYS A 258 -3.84 9.11 -12.43
C CYS A 258 -5.26 9.02 -12.97
N ASP A 259 -5.77 7.81 -13.20
CA ASP A 259 -7.12 7.58 -13.70
C ASP A 259 -8.19 8.03 -12.67
N THR A 260 -7.96 7.82 -11.37
CA THR A 260 -8.90 8.30 -10.34
C THR A 260 -8.92 9.82 -10.20
N VAL A 261 -7.78 10.51 -10.36
CA VAL A 261 -7.74 11.99 -10.33
C VAL A 261 -8.49 12.57 -11.52
N ASP A 262 -8.43 11.89 -12.68
CA ASP A 262 -9.08 12.31 -13.91
C ASP A 262 -10.61 12.44 -13.77
N PHE A 263 -11.21 11.72 -12.82
CA PHE A 263 -12.63 11.86 -12.49
C PHE A 263 -13.02 13.23 -11.93
N PHE A 264 -12.06 14.05 -11.54
CA PHE A 264 -12.29 15.31 -10.82
C PHE A 264 -11.73 16.55 -11.52
N LEU A 265 -10.86 16.40 -12.52
CA LEU A 265 -10.18 17.49 -13.22
C LEU A 265 -10.52 17.44 -14.71
N THR A 266 -10.76 18.60 -15.34
CA THR A 266 -11.07 18.67 -16.78
C THR A 266 -9.84 18.91 -17.67
N GLU A 267 -8.77 19.43 -17.09
CA GLU A 267 -7.52 19.79 -17.77
C GLU A 267 -6.38 19.97 -16.76
N GLY A 268 -5.19 20.22 -17.29
CA GLY A 268 -3.98 20.46 -16.50
C GLY A 268 -3.22 19.18 -16.19
N LYS A 269 -2.02 19.35 -15.62
CA LYS A 269 -1.15 18.23 -15.29
C LYS A 269 -1.63 17.55 -14.01
N ILE A 270 -1.57 16.22 -13.98
CA ILE A 270 -1.82 15.42 -12.77
C ILE A 270 -0.49 15.16 -12.07
N VAL A 271 0.47 14.59 -12.80
CA VAL A 271 1.78 14.22 -12.27
C VAL A 271 2.80 14.10 -13.38
N TYR A 272 4.07 14.26 -13.05
CA TYR A 272 5.17 13.86 -13.90
C TYR A 272 6.36 13.32 -13.09
N THR A 273 7.25 12.59 -13.75
CA THR A 273 8.42 11.97 -13.11
C THR A 273 9.72 12.42 -13.75
N LYS A 274 10.79 12.54 -12.96
CA LYS A 274 12.15 12.77 -13.47
C LYS A 274 13.10 11.63 -13.11
N GLY A 275 13.87 11.19 -14.10
CA GLY A 275 14.93 10.19 -13.97
C GLY A 275 16.25 10.75 -13.43
N ARG A 276 17.27 9.89 -13.39
CA ARG A 276 18.60 10.19 -12.84
C ARG A 276 19.30 11.39 -13.49
N ASP A 277 19.12 11.58 -14.78
CA ASP A 277 19.72 12.66 -15.59
C ASP A 277 18.81 13.90 -15.69
N GLY A 278 17.68 13.92 -14.97
CA GLY A 278 16.69 14.98 -14.99
C GLY A 278 15.71 14.92 -16.16
N GLN A 279 15.81 13.92 -17.04
CA GLN A 279 14.85 13.69 -18.12
C GLN A 279 13.45 13.41 -17.56
N ILE A 280 12.41 13.94 -18.22
CA ILE A 280 11.03 13.58 -17.90
C ILE A 280 10.78 12.17 -18.44
N LEU A 281 10.47 11.23 -17.55
CA LEU A 281 10.24 9.83 -17.93
C LEU A 281 8.75 9.52 -18.14
N TYR A 282 7.88 10.23 -17.43
CA TYR A 282 6.44 10.07 -17.50
C TYR A 282 5.75 11.42 -17.24
N GLU A 283 4.66 11.69 -17.93
CA GLU A 283 3.76 12.81 -17.67
C GLU A 283 2.32 12.37 -17.96
N LYS A 284 1.40 12.71 -17.06
CA LYS A 284 -0.05 12.54 -17.26
C LYS A 284 -0.75 13.87 -17.08
N ASN A 285 -1.61 14.19 -18.04
CA ASN A 285 -2.52 15.33 -18.00
C ASN A 285 -3.96 14.83 -17.87
N ALA A 286 -4.81 15.65 -17.26
CA ALA A 286 -6.23 15.37 -17.10
C ALA A 286 -6.99 15.53 -18.42
N THR A 287 -8.13 14.86 -18.51
CA THR A 287 -9.04 14.84 -19.65
C THR A 287 -10.42 15.40 -19.26
N PRO A 288 -11.25 15.87 -20.22
CA PRO A 288 -12.49 16.55 -19.88
C PRO A 288 -13.62 15.69 -19.26
N ASP A 289 -13.48 14.37 -19.23
CA ASP A 289 -14.54 13.41 -18.86
C ASP A 289 -14.70 13.22 -17.35
N ILE A 290 -14.98 14.33 -16.64
CA ILE A 290 -15.14 14.31 -15.18
C ILE A 290 -16.39 13.55 -14.73
N LEU A 291 -16.26 12.79 -13.65
CA LEU A 291 -17.39 12.17 -12.98
C LEU A 291 -18.01 13.12 -11.95
N VAL A 292 -17.25 13.99 -11.29
CA VAL A 292 -17.80 14.90 -10.27
C VAL A 292 -17.79 16.34 -10.79
N PRO A 293 -18.97 16.97 -10.97
CA PRO A 293 -19.05 18.34 -11.50
C PRO A 293 -18.18 19.31 -10.70
N LEU A 294 -17.52 20.24 -11.40
CA LEU A 294 -16.66 21.26 -10.78
C LEU A 294 -17.41 22.17 -9.79
N THR A 295 -18.75 22.23 -9.90
CA THR A 295 -19.61 22.99 -8.99
C THR A 295 -19.81 22.33 -7.63
N VAL A 296 -19.49 21.03 -7.49
CA VAL A 296 -19.54 20.28 -6.23
C VAL A 296 -18.25 20.57 -5.44
N PRO A 297 -18.33 21.28 -4.30
CA PRO A 297 -17.18 21.54 -3.45
C PRO A 297 -16.63 20.26 -2.85
N MET A 298 -15.31 20.22 -2.66
CA MET A 298 -14.59 19.03 -2.23
C MET A 298 -13.54 19.32 -1.16
N ILE A 299 -13.40 18.37 -0.23
CA ILE A 299 -12.28 18.29 0.72
C ILE A 299 -11.64 16.91 0.60
N VAL A 300 -10.31 16.86 0.65
CA VAL A 300 -9.54 15.62 0.74
C VAL A 300 -8.92 15.53 2.14
N LEU A 301 -9.24 14.47 2.88
CA LEU A 301 -8.65 14.20 4.19
C LEU A 301 -7.31 13.48 4.02
N VAL A 302 -6.28 13.97 4.71
CA VAL A 302 -4.91 13.43 4.64
C VAL A 302 -4.27 13.36 6.03
N ASN A 303 -3.34 12.43 6.22
CA ASN A 303 -2.49 12.36 7.42
C ASN A 303 -1.08 11.87 7.09
N ASN A 304 -0.26 11.71 8.13
CA ASN A 304 1.14 11.26 8.04
C ASN A 304 1.32 9.84 7.48
N TYR A 305 0.24 9.09 7.26
CA TYR A 305 0.24 7.78 6.62
C TYR A 305 -0.27 7.81 5.17
N SER A 306 -0.78 8.95 4.71
CA SER A 306 -1.06 9.19 3.30
C SER A 306 0.26 9.30 2.55
N ALA A 307 0.56 8.34 1.67
CA ALA A 307 1.86 8.25 1.01
C ALA A 307 1.75 7.96 -0.50
N SER A 308 2.80 8.30 -1.26
CA SER A 308 2.99 7.90 -2.65
C SER A 308 1.80 8.29 -3.54
N ALA A 309 1.05 7.34 -4.09
CA ALA A 309 -0.12 7.61 -4.92
C ALA A 309 -1.13 8.53 -4.20
N SER A 310 -1.36 8.37 -2.90
CA SER A 310 -2.23 9.27 -2.12
C SER A 310 -1.74 10.72 -2.16
N GLU A 311 -0.42 10.93 -2.17
CA GLU A 311 0.19 12.26 -2.26
C GLU A 311 0.11 12.81 -3.69
N ILE A 312 0.16 11.96 -4.71
CA ILE A 312 -0.11 12.36 -6.10
C ILE A 312 -1.56 12.85 -6.23
N PHE A 313 -2.53 12.09 -5.70
CA PHE A 313 -3.93 12.51 -5.68
C PHE A 313 -4.10 13.83 -4.95
N ALA A 314 -3.66 13.91 -3.70
CA ALA A 314 -3.79 15.12 -2.88
C ALA A 314 -3.09 16.32 -3.52
N GLY A 315 -1.88 16.14 -4.04
CA GLY A 315 -1.09 17.18 -4.69
C GLY A 315 -1.74 17.69 -5.97
N ALA A 316 -2.28 16.82 -6.82
CA ALA A 316 -2.98 17.21 -8.03
C ALA A 316 -4.27 18.00 -7.72
N MET A 317 -5.04 17.55 -6.72
CA MET A 317 -6.27 18.20 -6.29
C MET A 317 -6.03 19.56 -5.62
N GLN A 318 -4.96 19.67 -4.82
CA GLN A 318 -4.53 20.91 -4.19
C GLN A 318 -3.98 21.90 -5.22
N ASP A 319 -3.07 21.47 -6.10
CA ASP A 319 -2.39 22.36 -7.05
C ASP A 319 -3.33 22.94 -8.11
N SER A 320 -4.32 22.15 -8.53
CA SER A 320 -5.39 22.58 -9.45
C SER A 320 -6.44 23.46 -8.77
N GLY A 321 -6.44 23.56 -7.42
CA GLY A 321 -7.49 24.22 -6.66
C GLY A 321 -8.84 23.50 -6.67
N ARG A 322 -8.87 22.22 -7.05
CA ARG A 322 -10.10 21.42 -7.15
C ARG A 322 -10.68 21.04 -5.78
N ALA A 323 -9.84 20.85 -4.79
CA ALA A 323 -10.23 20.53 -3.42
C ALA A 323 -9.25 21.12 -2.40
N LEU A 324 -9.74 21.37 -1.18
CA LEU A 324 -8.88 21.69 -0.04
C LEU A 324 -8.38 20.40 0.62
N LEU A 325 -7.12 20.38 1.03
CA LEU A 325 -6.56 19.35 1.89
C LEU A 325 -6.81 19.72 3.36
N LEU A 326 -7.35 18.77 4.12
CA LEU A 326 -7.59 18.91 5.55
C LEU A 326 -6.99 17.75 6.33
N GLY A 327 -6.37 18.03 7.47
CA GLY A 327 -5.86 17.02 8.39
C GLY A 327 -4.41 17.30 8.77
N GLU A 328 -3.52 16.33 8.54
CA GLU A 328 -2.11 16.43 8.90
C GLU A 328 -1.19 16.28 7.70
N LYS A 329 0.05 16.70 7.88
CA LYS A 329 1.13 16.59 6.90
C LYS A 329 1.28 15.14 6.41
N THR A 330 1.42 14.95 5.09
CA THR A 330 1.57 13.61 4.48
C THR A 330 2.97 13.01 4.66
N PHE A 331 3.14 11.74 4.27
CA PHE A 331 4.34 10.95 4.56
C PHE A 331 5.63 11.46 3.88
N GLY A 332 5.58 11.93 2.64
CA GLY A 332 6.74 12.38 1.86
C GLY A 332 7.36 11.34 0.93
N LYS A 333 6.61 10.34 0.47
CA LYS A 333 7.13 9.31 -0.45
C LYS A 333 6.92 9.70 -1.92
N PHE A 334 7.75 10.61 -2.40
CA PHE A 334 7.76 11.04 -3.82
C PHE A 334 8.76 10.28 -4.71
N SER A 335 9.04 9.01 -4.43
CA SER A 335 9.89 8.15 -5.27
C SER A 335 9.06 7.16 -6.10
N VAL A 336 9.46 6.97 -7.36
CA VAL A 336 8.92 5.97 -8.28
C VAL A 336 9.66 4.67 -8.05
N GLN A 337 8.92 3.58 -7.89
CA GLN A 337 9.50 2.25 -7.73
C GLN A 337 9.18 1.36 -8.92
N GLU A 338 10.18 0.65 -9.41
CA GLU A 338 10.00 -0.44 -10.37
C GLU A 338 10.19 -1.78 -9.68
N ILE A 339 9.49 -2.78 -10.19
CA ILE A 339 9.61 -4.17 -9.74
C ILE A 339 10.18 -4.98 -10.89
N CYS A 340 11.38 -5.52 -10.69
CA CYS A 340 12.05 -6.39 -11.65
C CYS A 340 12.06 -7.83 -11.11
N GLN A 341 11.53 -8.77 -11.88
CA GLN A 341 11.73 -10.20 -11.59
C GLN A 341 13.13 -10.59 -12.07
N ILE A 342 14.01 -10.96 -11.14
CA ILE A 342 15.36 -11.40 -11.47
C ILE A 342 15.35 -12.87 -11.92
N ASP A 343 14.57 -13.71 -11.24
CA ASP A 343 14.24 -15.06 -11.66
C ASP A 343 12.71 -15.28 -11.56
N PRO A 344 11.99 -15.24 -12.70
CA PRO A 344 10.54 -15.46 -12.70
C PRO A 344 10.09 -16.81 -12.12
N GLY A 345 10.97 -17.82 -12.11
CA GLY A 345 10.67 -19.16 -11.60
C GLY A 345 10.71 -19.30 -10.09
N GLU A 346 11.47 -18.45 -9.39
CA GLU A 346 11.61 -18.49 -7.93
C GLU A 346 10.56 -17.65 -7.19
N GLY A 347 9.78 -16.86 -7.94
CA GLY A 347 8.80 -15.94 -7.35
C GLY A 347 9.45 -14.84 -6.51
N THR A 348 10.71 -14.48 -6.77
CA THR A 348 11.38 -13.35 -6.13
C THR A 348 11.35 -12.11 -7.02
N ALA A 349 11.51 -10.93 -6.42
CA ALA A 349 11.58 -9.70 -7.18
C ALA A 349 12.51 -8.67 -6.52
N PHE A 350 13.05 -7.77 -7.31
CA PHE A 350 13.78 -6.62 -6.84
C PHE A 350 12.94 -5.37 -7.05
N ARG A 351 12.60 -4.68 -5.96
CA ARG A 351 11.93 -3.39 -5.99
C ARG A 351 12.95 -2.28 -5.79
N PHE A 352 13.01 -1.31 -6.70
CA PHE A 352 14.04 -0.27 -6.64
C PHE A 352 13.54 1.08 -7.14
N THR A 353 14.14 2.15 -6.62
CA THR A 353 13.77 3.52 -6.96
C THR A 353 14.41 3.94 -8.29
N THR A 354 13.58 4.35 -9.27
CA THR A 354 14.06 4.74 -10.61
C THR A 354 13.89 6.22 -10.94
N ALA A 355 12.93 6.88 -10.28
CA ALA A 355 12.61 8.27 -10.54
C ALA A 355 12.00 8.95 -9.32
N LYS A 356 11.76 10.26 -9.42
CA LYS A 356 11.01 11.04 -8.43
C LYS A 356 9.75 11.64 -9.06
N TYR A 357 8.66 11.65 -8.29
CA TYR A 357 7.40 12.31 -8.65
C TYR A 357 7.47 13.81 -8.39
N TYR A 358 6.73 14.55 -9.20
CA TYR A 358 6.55 15.99 -9.05
C TYR A 358 5.07 16.32 -9.21
N THR A 359 4.59 17.19 -8.32
CA THR A 359 3.24 17.77 -8.40
C THR A 359 3.10 18.69 -9.62
N PRO A 360 1.87 19.08 -10.03
CA PRO A 360 1.66 19.96 -11.18
C PRO A 360 2.43 21.28 -11.13
N LYS A 361 2.59 21.88 -9.93
CA LYS A 361 3.40 23.11 -9.72
C LYS A 361 4.90 22.84 -9.60
N GLY A 362 5.35 21.60 -9.82
CA GLY A 362 6.76 21.21 -9.84
C GLY A 362 7.39 21.04 -8.45
N ARG A 363 6.59 20.92 -7.39
CA ARG A 363 7.11 20.65 -6.03
C ARG A 363 7.62 19.20 -5.99
N SER A 364 8.89 19.03 -5.59
CA SER A 364 9.47 17.74 -5.23
C SER A 364 9.47 17.64 -3.71
N LEU A 365 8.51 16.91 -3.16
CA LEU A 365 8.29 16.85 -1.71
C LEU A 365 8.78 15.52 -1.13
N HIS A 366 9.86 14.97 -1.71
CA HIS A 366 10.46 13.75 -1.18
C HIS A 366 11.04 14.04 0.21
N GLU A 367 10.69 13.23 1.20
CA GLU A 367 10.97 13.41 2.63
C GLU A 367 10.28 14.63 3.27
N GLU A 368 9.75 15.54 2.46
CA GLU A 368 9.00 16.69 2.95
C GLU A 368 7.50 16.43 3.08
N GLY A 369 6.83 15.69 2.19
CA GLY A 369 5.37 15.54 2.22
C GLY A 369 4.59 16.82 1.87
N LEU A 370 3.27 16.68 1.72
CA LEU A 370 2.32 17.76 1.48
C LEU A 370 1.81 18.31 2.81
N MET A 371 1.79 19.63 2.92
CA MET A 371 1.07 20.32 3.99
C MET A 371 -0.42 20.45 3.62
N PRO A 372 -1.34 20.17 4.55
CA PRO A 372 -2.75 20.43 4.33
C PRO A 372 -3.02 21.94 4.25
N ASP A 373 -4.08 22.33 3.55
CA ASP A 373 -4.53 23.73 3.52
C ASP A 373 -5.14 24.13 4.87
N ILE A 374 -5.73 23.17 5.58
CA ILE A 374 -6.30 23.32 6.92
C ILE A 374 -5.75 22.22 7.82
N GLU A 375 -4.89 22.60 8.77
CA GLU A 375 -4.33 21.65 9.74
C GLU A 375 -5.34 21.34 10.85
N VAL A 376 -5.68 20.05 11.00
CA VAL A 376 -6.50 19.52 12.08
C VAL A 376 -5.84 18.24 12.54
N LYS A 377 -5.33 18.22 13.77
CA LYS A 377 -4.61 17.06 14.31
C LYS A 377 -5.55 15.96 14.74
N GLU A 378 -5.15 14.72 14.50
CA GLU A 378 -5.85 13.56 15.06
C GLU A 378 -5.70 13.55 16.59
N GLN A 379 -6.68 12.95 17.27
CA GLN A 379 -6.60 12.80 18.71
C GLN A 379 -5.48 11.80 19.04
N THR A 380 -4.49 12.25 19.80
CA THR A 380 -3.38 11.42 20.27
C THR A 380 -3.54 11.12 21.75
N PHE A 381 -3.12 9.93 22.17
CA PHE A 381 -3.05 9.55 23.57
C PHE A 381 -1.67 9.89 24.13
N SER A 382 -1.62 10.50 25.31
CA SER A 382 -0.38 10.66 26.08
C SER A 382 0.22 9.30 26.45
N GLU A 383 1.51 9.27 26.84
CA GLU A 383 2.14 8.04 27.35
C GLU A 383 1.39 7.47 28.56
N TYR A 384 0.91 8.36 29.43
CA TYR A 384 0.09 7.98 30.59
C TYR A 384 -1.21 7.28 30.16
N GLU A 385 -1.99 7.91 29.27
CA GLU A 385 -3.22 7.33 28.74
C GLU A 385 -2.95 6.01 28.02
N THR A 386 -1.88 5.94 27.22
CA THR A 386 -1.46 4.70 26.55
C THR A 386 -1.19 3.59 27.57
N GLY A 387 -0.52 3.91 28.69
CA GLY A 387 -0.34 3.00 29.81
C GLY A 387 -1.65 2.51 30.41
N MET A 388 -2.64 3.40 30.57
CA MET A 388 -3.96 3.03 31.09
C MET A 388 -4.77 2.19 30.10
N LEU A 389 -4.72 2.49 28.80
CA LEU A 389 -5.32 1.69 27.73
C LEU A 389 -4.72 0.28 27.67
N LEU A 390 -3.41 0.13 27.88
CA LEU A 390 -2.76 -1.17 27.96
C LEU A 390 -3.23 -1.97 29.18
N LYS A 391 -3.45 -1.33 30.34
CA LYS A 391 -4.05 -1.98 31.51
C LYS A 391 -5.49 -2.41 31.24
N LEU A 392 -6.31 -1.54 30.65
CA LEU A 392 -7.69 -1.86 30.24
C LEU A 392 -7.74 -3.12 29.36
N ARG A 393 -6.88 -3.17 28.35
CA ARG A 393 -6.79 -4.30 27.41
C ARG A 393 -6.33 -5.58 28.11
N ARG A 394 -5.25 -5.53 28.91
CA ARG A 394 -4.71 -6.72 29.61
C ARG A 394 -5.71 -7.30 30.62
N GLY A 395 -6.43 -6.44 31.33
CA GLY A 395 -7.47 -6.87 32.28
C GLY A 395 -8.80 -7.24 31.63
N LYS A 396 -8.93 -7.11 30.31
CA LYS A 396 -10.18 -7.34 29.55
C LYS A 396 -11.38 -6.57 30.11
N TYR A 397 -11.15 -5.40 30.70
CA TYR A 397 -12.21 -4.62 31.37
C TYR A 397 -13.33 -4.25 30.40
N ILE A 398 -12.98 -3.78 29.20
CA ILE A 398 -13.95 -3.40 28.15
C ILE A 398 -14.74 -4.62 27.66
N GLU A 399 -14.06 -5.74 27.38
CA GLU A 399 -14.71 -6.98 26.94
C GLU A 399 -15.69 -7.50 28.01
N ASN A 400 -15.27 -7.52 29.28
CA ASN A 400 -16.11 -7.93 30.40
C ASN A 400 -17.30 -6.98 30.60
N PHE A 401 -17.10 -5.68 30.43
CA PHE A 401 -18.18 -4.70 30.51
C PHE A 401 -19.21 -4.91 29.39
N VAL A 402 -18.76 -5.03 28.14
CA VAL A 402 -19.64 -5.26 26.98
C VAL A 402 -20.33 -6.62 27.07
N SER A 403 -19.66 -7.66 27.60
CA SER A 403 -20.30 -8.95 27.83
C SER A 403 -21.39 -8.91 28.91
N ARG A 404 -21.25 -8.06 29.93
CA ARG A 404 -22.28 -7.82 30.96
C ARG A 404 -23.43 -6.96 30.43
N TYR A 405 -23.12 -5.97 29.59
CA TYR A 405 -24.07 -4.98 29.06
C TYR A 405 -23.97 -4.86 27.53
N PRO A 406 -24.49 -5.86 26.79
CA PRO A 406 -24.35 -5.93 25.34
C PRO A 406 -25.08 -4.77 24.63
N GLU A 407 -26.24 -4.36 25.15
CA GLU A 407 -27.05 -3.28 24.59
C GLU A 407 -26.52 -1.89 24.97
N ALA A 408 -26.61 -0.95 24.03
CA ALA A 408 -26.07 0.41 24.18
C ALA A 408 -26.64 1.14 25.41
N ASP A 409 -27.97 1.22 25.49
CA ASP A 409 -28.70 1.90 26.57
C ASP A 409 -28.44 1.29 27.94
N ALA A 410 -28.26 -0.03 28.00
CA ALA A 410 -27.94 -0.73 29.23
C ALA A 410 -26.52 -0.40 29.71
N GLY A 411 -25.55 -0.34 28.81
CA GLY A 411 -24.18 0.07 29.17
C GLY A 411 -24.10 1.52 29.62
N GLU A 412 -24.88 2.42 29.02
CA GLU A 412 -24.88 3.84 29.39
C GLU A 412 -25.22 4.06 30.86
N LYS A 413 -26.24 3.35 31.36
CA LYS A 413 -26.67 3.41 32.77
C LYS A 413 -25.60 2.94 33.75
N HIS A 414 -24.69 2.08 33.32
CA HIS A 414 -23.66 1.47 34.17
C HIS A 414 -22.27 2.06 33.93
N LEU A 415 -22.14 3.03 33.02
CA LEU A 415 -20.84 3.62 32.67
C LEU A 415 -20.19 4.30 33.89
N LYS A 416 -20.97 5.02 34.69
CA LYS A 416 -20.46 5.68 35.90
C LYS A 416 -19.87 4.69 36.90
N THR A 417 -20.58 3.61 37.19
CA THR A 417 -20.11 2.55 38.10
C THR A 417 -18.90 1.82 37.51
N PHE A 418 -18.84 1.66 36.20
CA PHE A 418 -17.67 1.09 35.54
C PHE A 418 -16.44 1.99 35.64
N ILE A 419 -16.60 3.31 35.50
CA ILE A 419 -15.52 4.28 35.72
C ILE A 419 -15.02 4.18 37.18
N GLU A 420 -15.93 4.12 38.16
CA GLU A 420 -15.58 3.92 39.57
C GLU A 420 -14.80 2.61 39.81
N GLU A 421 -15.20 1.51 39.14
CA GLU A 421 -14.48 0.22 39.15
C GLU A 421 -13.05 0.37 38.60
N LEU A 422 -12.90 1.06 37.46
CA LEU A 422 -11.60 1.31 36.84
C LEU A 422 -10.68 2.16 37.72
N THR A 423 -11.21 3.25 38.30
CA THR A 423 -10.46 4.12 39.20
C THR A 423 -9.98 3.36 40.43
N ALA A 424 -10.81 2.49 41.03
CA ALA A 424 -10.41 1.64 42.15
C ALA A 424 -9.26 0.67 41.80
N ASN A 425 -9.11 0.32 40.51
CA ASN A 425 -8.03 -0.50 39.99
C ASN A 425 -6.82 0.31 39.47
N ASN A 426 -6.74 1.62 39.78
CA ASN A 426 -5.71 2.54 39.29
C ASN A 426 -5.65 2.59 37.76
N ILE A 427 -6.82 2.62 37.12
CA ILE A 427 -7.02 2.83 35.69
C ILE A 427 -7.86 4.09 35.52
N ASP A 428 -7.22 5.17 35.09
CA ASP A 428 -7.88 6.45 34.83
C ASP A 428 -7.86 6.72 33.32
N VAL A 429 -9.04 6.72 32.70
CA VAL A 429 -9.21 6.91 31.26
C VAL A 429 -10.37 7.86 31.04
N ARG A 430 -10.17 8.82 30.13
CA ARG A 430 -11.21 9.80 29.80
C ARG A 430 -12.49 9.10 29.33
N GLU A 431 -13.63 9.66 29.72
CA GLU A 431 -14.93 9.05 29.45
C GLU A 431 -15.22 8.91 27.94
N ASP A 432 -14.86 9.91 27.13
CA ASP A 432 -14.96 9.87 25.67
C ASP A 432 -14.19 8.69 25.06
N THR A 433 -12.97 8.49 25.54
CA THR A 433 -12.10 7.40 25.15
C THR A 433 -12.74 6.07 25.55
N LEU A 434 -13.25 5.96 26.78
CA LEU A 434 -13.91 4.76 27.26
C LEU A 434 -15.12 4.38 26.40
N ARG A 435 -15.94 5.37 26.04
CA ARG A 435 -17.11 5.20 25.15
C ARG A 435 -16.69 4.70 23.77
N LEU A 436 -15.64 5.26 23.18
CA LEU A 436 -15.08 4.81 21.90
C LEU A 436 -14.65 3.34 21.97
N PHE A 437 -13.89 2.94 23.00
CA PHE A 437 -13.46 1.55 23.15
C PHE A 437 -14.63 0.58 23.38
N ILE A 438 -15.65 0.99 24.13
CA ILE A 438 -16.88 0.20 24.32
C ILE A 438 -17.65 0.04 23.00
N LYS A 439 -17.81 1.13 22.22
CA LYS A 439 -18.43 1.12 20.89
C LYS A 439 -17.69 0.19 19.93
N ASN A 440 -16.36 0.30 19.89
CA ASN A 440 -15.50 -0.55 19.06
C ASN A 440 -15.61 -2.04 19.44
N GLU A 441 -15.61 -2.36 20.74
CA GLU A 441 -15.76 -3.75 21.20
C GLU A 441 -17.15 -4.32 20.84
N ARG A 442 -18.22 -3.54 20.98
CA ARG A 442 -19.58 -3.93 20.58
C ARG A 442 -19.70 -4.22 19.08
N ASN A 443 -18.97 -3.46 18.27
CA ASN A 443 -19.00 -3.58 16.81
C ASN A 443 -17.87 -4.46 16.25
N ARG A 444 -17.04 -5.09 17.09
CA ARG A 444 -15.87 -5.87 16.67
C ARG A 444 -16.16 -6.98 15.65
N ASN A 445 -17.35 -7.57 15.71
CA ASN A 445 -17.79 -8.66 14.81
C ASN A 445 -18.74 -8.16 13.70
N LYS A 446 -18.85 -6.85 13.52
CA LYS A 446 -19.62 -6.23 12.45
C LYS A 446 -18.67 -5.69 11.40
N MET A 447 -19.16 -5.57 10.17
CA MET A 447 -18.44 -4.83 9.15
C MET A 447 -18.31 -3.37 9.60
N PRO A 448 -17.12 -2.76 9.53
CA PRO A 448 -16.94 -1.35 9.88
C PRO A 448 -17.78 -0.46 8.98
N ASP A 449 -18.36 0.60 9.54
CA ASP A 449 -18.99 1.67 8.77
C ASP A 449 -17.95 2.37 7.88
N ALA A 450 -18.42 3.07 6.84
CA ALA A 450 -17.53 3.79 5.92
C ALA A 450 -16.74 4.91 6.64
N TYR A 451 -17.35 5.53 7.65
CA TYR A 451 -16.80 6.61 8.45
C TYR A 451 -17.30 6.56 9.90
N ASP A 452 -16.65 7.29 10.80
CA ASP A 452 -17.13 7.53 12.17
C ASP A 452 -17.25 9.04 12.42
N LEU A 453 -18.45 9.61 12.33
CA LEU A 453 -18.61 11.06 12.46
C LEU A 453 -18.55 11.54 13.92
N GLU A 454 -18.75 10.66 14.90
CA GLU A 454 -18.83 11.07 16.30
C GLU A 454 -17.43 11.36 16.86
N ASP A 455 -16.52 10.43 16.61
CA ASP A 455 -15.18 10.38 17.21
C ASP A 455 -14.08 10.91 16.27
N ASP A 456 -14.39 11.16 14.99
CA ASP A 456 -13.44 11.70 14.01
C ASP A 456 -13.48 13.24 13.92
N LEU A 457 -12.55 13.88 14.62
CA LEU A 457 -12.44 15.35 14.65
C LEU A 457 -12.17 15.97 13.27
N GLN A 458 -11.33 15.34 12.45
CA GLN A 458 -10.97 15.86 11.13
C GLN A 458 -12.17 15.77 10.18
N LEU A 459 -12.89 14.66 10.18
CA LEU A 459 -14.09 14.50 9.38
C LEU A 459 -15.19 15.50 9.78
N ARG A 460 -15.41 15.68 11.10
CA ARG A 460 -16.38 16.66 11.60
C ARG A 460 -16.05 18.07 11.13
N GLU A 461 -14.77 18.45 11.18
CA GLU A 461 -14.35 19.78 10.73
C GLU A 461 -14.54 19.96 9.22
N ALA A 462 -14.20 18.96 8.41
CA ALA A 462 -14.50 18.98 6.98
C ALA A 462 -16.00 19.14 6.69
N VAL A 463 -16.86 18.42 7.43
CA VAL A 463 -18.32 18.54 7.33
C VAL A 463 -18.79 19.94 7.72
N HIS A 464 -18.25 20.53 8.80
CA HIS A 464 -18.59 21.89 9.22
C HIS A 464 -18.23 22.94 8.15
N LEU A 465 -17.03 22.85 7.58
CA LEU A 465 -16.56 23.77 6.54
C LEU A 465 -17.45 23.70 5.29
N LEU A 466 -17.80 22.50 4.84
CA LEU A 466 -18.69 22.32 3.68
C LEU A 466 -20.11 22.83 3.95
N LYS A 467 -20.64 22.61 5.16
CA LYS A 467 -21.92 23.18 5.57
C LYS A 467 -21.87 24.71 5.60
N ALA A 468 -20.82 25.30 6.18
CA ALA A 468 -20.63 26.76 6.21
C ALA A 468 -20.53 27.34 4.79
N TYR A 469 -19.76 26.72 3.90
CA TYR A 469 -19.66 27.12 2.49
C TYR A 469 -21.02 27.08 1.78
N SER A 470 -21.84 26.05 2.03
CA SER A 470 -23.18 25.94 1.45
C SER A 470 -24.13 27.07 1.88
N ILE A 471 -23.92 27.64 3.07
CA ILE A 471 -24.69 28.78 3.59
C ILE A 471 -24.22 30.06 2.93
N LEU A 472 -22.90 30.27 2.81
CA LEU A 472 -22.31 31.49 2.24
C LEU A 472 -22.50 31.62 0.73
N LYS A 473 -22.73 30.52 0.02
CA LYS A 473 -22.96 30.50 -1.44
C LYS A 473 -24.41 30.84 -1.83
N LYS A 474 -25.36 30.73 -0.89
CA LYS A 474 -26.75 31.15 -1.08
C LYS A 474 -26.89 32.65 -0.85
#